data_AF-A0A8H8QMW3-F1
#
_entry.id   AF-A0A8H8QMW3-F1
#
_cell.length_a   1.000
_cell.length_b   1.000
_cell.length_c   1.000
_cell.angle_alpha   90.00
_cell.angle_beta   90.00
_cell.angle_gamma   90.00
#
_symmetry.space_group_name_H-M   'P 1'
#
loop_
_entity.id
_entity.type
_entity.pdbx_description
1 polymer ?
#
loop_
_entity_poly.entity_id
_entity_poly.type
_entity_poly.pdbx_seq_one_letter_code
_entity_poly.pdbx_strand_id
1 'polypeptide(L)'
;MSTYTVGLKALLPTLGVIYGFQAACAAIAVPLKTEKYYDLCGSLGFISAAGLSLYMPWIRARYFDGFKNISLPTSFFLFQRIKKSGSDNRFDEIKQSPPKFFGAWMMQATWIAITALPVYLVNSIPKASQPPLGPRDYLGLAIWIAGMGLEVTADRQKSQWRQDRGSGKHNEPFIGSGVWSWSRHPNYFGEVSLWTGQFVLSTAAIAGAGTFYPSWAVGLAALSPLLEYGLIRFISGVPMLEQSGDKKHKDNPQWKKYKSEVPCFVPFIGSKNQTIITSIQKPSTTIMVRGKELSVADRSTIVTLHEQGMSYARIASSVGVAKTTVFKTLRNFKERGNLETAPRSGRPRTCTERQRRRLPLDDPRSHRQSSENRKPILLLDEASDNVIPWLTKLSMFEKAKAEAGAPAHIPQLPPPPYPMGVIPEYTRHTTPIALRVRERKSSFTGDDFAVKDAVTGNTIFDIRAKVLSLHQKKTVRDHSGRPLFEFGVSGISLMKAYVGKSCDSASRELFHIKTAGVLKSKFNITFSNVAANGREEKWVLKGKWLSGSSQITTEAGVVVASISRDYANAGQILFGQQTYMVTVAPGVDASLITAICICLDESYSET
;
A
#
# COMPACT_ATOMS: atom_id res chain seq x y z
N MET A 1 -13.02 -36.40 -38.91
CA MET A 1 -12.64 -35.64 -37.69
C MET A 1 -13.90 -35.43 -36.87
N SER A 2 -13.93 -35.76 -35.58
CA SER A 2 -15.08 -35.47 -34.72
C SER A 2 -15.47 -33.99 -34.83
N THR A 3 -16.74 -33.67 -35.06
CA THR A 3 -17.24 -32.31 -35.36
C THR A 3 -16.81 -31.27 -34.31
N TYR A 4 -16.64 -31.71 -33.04
CA TYR A 4 -16.13 -30.90 -31.94
C TYR A 4 -14.66 -30.45 -32.08
N THR A 5 -13.85 -31.18 -32.85
CA THR A 5 -12.46 -30.78 -33.11
C THR A 5 -12.38 -29.52 -33.97
N VAL A 6 -13.43 -29.18 -34.72
CA VAL A 6 -13.47 -27.97 -35.56
C VAL A 6 -13.58 -26.72 -34.69
N GLY A 7 -14.49 -26.70 -33.70
CA GLY A 7 -14.66 -25.56 -32.79
C GLY A 7 -13.44 -25.28 -31.93
N LEU A 8 -12.78 -26.32 -31.40
CA LEU A 8 -11.54 -26.15 -30.62
C LEU A 8 -10.36 -25.73 -31.48
N LYS A 9 -10.22 -26.27 -32.70
CA LYS A 9 -9.21 -25.81 -33.67
C LYS A 9 -9.46 -24.38 -34.15
N ALA A 10 -10.67 -23.85 -33.98
CA ALA A 10 -10.96 -22.46 -34.28
C ALA A 10 -10.29 -21.46 -33.34
N LEU A 11 -9.90 -21.90 -32.13
CA LEU A 11 -9.19 -21.07 -31.16
C LEU A 11 -7.69 -21.00 -31.41
N LEU A 12 -7.10 -21.99 -32.10
CA LEU A 12 -5.65 -22.10 -32.29
C LEU A 12 -5.00 -20.86 -32.91
N PRO A 13 -5.57 -20.21 -33.96
CA PRO A 13 -4.99 -18.98 -34.50
C PRO A 13 -5.00 -17.83 -33.49
N THR A 14 -6.09 -17.67 -32.74
CA THR A 14 -6.20 -16.63 -31.70
C THR A 14 -5.18 -16.86 -30.59
N LEU A 15 -5.07 -18.10 -30.09
CA LEU A 15 -4.05 -18.47 -29.10
C LEU A 15 -2.64 -18.27 -29.66
N GLY A 16 -2.39 -18.68 -30.91
CA GLY A 16 -1.10 -18.49 -31.59
C GLY A 16 -0.71 -17.01 -31.67
N VAL A 17 -1.66 -16.11 -31.95
CA VAL A 17 -1.41 -14.67 -31.95
C VAL A 17 -1.20 -14.11 -30.54
N ILE A 18 -1.95 -14.56 -29.54
CA ILE A 18 -1.74 -14.12 -28.15
C ILE A 18 -0.31 -14.47 -27.70
N TYR A 19 0.10 -15.73 -27.83
CA TYR A 19 1.43 -16.17 -27.41
C TYR A 19 2.53 -15.62 -28.31
N GLY A 20 2.32 -15.56 -29.63
CA GLY A 20 3.28 -15.00 -30.59
C GLY A 20 3.51 -13.51 -30.37
N PHE A 21 2.45 -12.73 -30.13
CA PHE A 21 2.54 -11.30 -29.84
C PHE A 21 3.27 -11.05 -28.51
N GLN A 22 2.94 -11.78 -27.44
CA GLN A 22 3.64 -11.64 -26.16
C GLN A 22 5.09 -12.11 -26.26
N ALA A 23 5.39 -13.16 -27.03
CA ALA A 23 6.75 -13.62 -27.27
C ALA A 23 7.57 -12.57 -28.05
N ALA A 24 6.96 -11.89 -29.03
CA ALA A 24 7.61 -10.80 -29.76
C ALA A 24 7.89 -9.60 -28.85
N CYS A 25 6.94 -9.23 -27.98
CA CYS A 25 7.15 -8.19 -26.98
C CYS A 25 8.26 -8.59 -26.00
N ALA A 26 8.27 -9.84 -25.53
CA ALA A 26 9.32 -10.38 -24.67
C ALA A 26 10.69 -10.39 -25.35
N ALA A 27 10.77 -10.73 -26.65
CA ALA A 27 12.01 -10.74 -27.41
C ALA A 27 12.67 -9.35 -27.49
N ILE A 28 11.88 -8.27 -27.40
CA ILE A 28 12.38 -6.89 -27.32
C ILE A 28 12.65 -6.50 -25.87
N ALA A 29 11.72 -6.80 -24.96
CA ALA A 29 11.75 -6.35 -23.57
C ALA A 29 12.79 -7.06 -22.71
N VAL A 30 13.00 -8.36 -22.91
CA VAL A 30 13.90 -9.20 -22.11
C VAL A 30 15.38 -8.80 -22.30
N PRO A 31 15.91 -8.64 -23.54
CA PRO A 31 17.27 -8.14 -23.73
C PRO A 31 17.48 -6.73 -23.19
N LEU A 32 16.45 -5.88 -23.32
CA LEU A 32 16.47 -4.50 -22.84
C LEU A 32 16.20 -4.37 -21.33
N LYS A 33 15.87 -5.47 -20.64
CA LYS A 33 15.50 -5.53 -19.21
C LYS A 33 14.49 -4.45 -18.81
N THR A 34 13.49 -4.22 -19.68
CA THR A 34 12.47 -3.18 -19.49
C THR A 34 11.07 -3.79 -19.48
N GLU A 35 10.32 -3.47 -18.45
CA GLU A 35 8.90 -3.80 -18.24
C GLU A 35 7.98 -2.65 -18.65
N LYS A 36 8.53 -1.53 -19.10
CA LYS A 36 7.79 -0.28 -19.36
C LYS A 36 6.56 -0.44 -20.25
N TYR A 37 6.57 -1.45 -21.11
CA TYR A 37 5.50 -1.73 -22.06
C TYR A 37 4.67 -2.97 -21.68
N TYR A 38 4.94 -3.62 -20.55
CA TYR A 38 4.31 -4.87 -20.16
C TYR A 38 2.78 -4.78 -20.11
N ASP A 39 2.23 -3.79 -19.39
CA ASP A 39 0.77 -3.59 -19.29
C ASP A 39 0.14 -3.13 -20.62
N LEU A 40 0.88 -2.35 -21.41
CA LEU A 40 0.44 -1.90 -22.74
C LEU A 40 0.34 -3.09 -23.71
N CYS A 41 1.38 -3.93 -23.75
CA CYS A 41 1.40 -5.16 -24.53
C CYS A 41 0.30 -6.12 -24.06
N GLY A 42 -0.01 -6.16 -22.77
CA GLY A 42 -1.18 -6.87 -22.26
C GLY A 42 -2.50 -6.40 -22.89
N SER A 43 -2.74 -5.08 -22.83
CA SER A 43 -3.96 -4.44 -23.36
C SER A 43 -4.07 -4.59 -24.89
N LEU A 44 -2.97 -4.39 -25.62
CA LEU A 44 -2.90 -4.60 -27.06
C LEU A 44 -3.13 -6.08 -27.43
N GLY A 45 -2.65 -7.00 -26.60
CA GLY A 45 -2.90 -8.43 -26.75
C GLY A 45 -4.40 -8.77 -26.70
N PHE A 46 -5.14 -8.22 -25.72
CA PHE A 46 -6.60 -8.38 -25.67
C PHE A 46 -7.31 -7.83 -26.93
N ILE A 47 -6.97 -6.60 -27.34
CA ILE A 47 -7.62 -5.95 -28.50
C ILE A 47 -7.33 -6.70 -29.80
N SER A 48 -6.06 -7.05 -30.03
CA SER A 48 -5.63 -7.76 -31.24
C SER A 48 -6.22 -9.17 -31.31
N ALA A 49 -6.26 -9.90 -30.18
CA ALA A 49 -6.86 -11.23 -30.12
C ALA A 49 -8.38 -11.20 -30.32
N ALA A 50 -9.08 -10.25 -29.70
CA ALA A 50 -10.53 -10.07 -29.88
C ALA A 50 -10.85 -9.71 -31.35
N GLY A 51 -10.14 -8.72 -31.91
CA GLY A 51 -10.31 -8.31 -33.31
C GLY A 51 -10.02 -9.44 -34.30
N LEU A 52 -8.94 -10.20 -34.08
CA LEU A 52 -8.65 -11.37 -34.90
C LEU A 52 -9.73 -12.44 -34.76
N SER A 53 -10.16 -12.78 -33.55
CA SER A 53 -11.18 -13.80 -33.34
C SER A 53 -12.50 -13.47 -34.05
N LEU A 54 -12.85 -12.19 -34.14
CA LEU A 54 -14.05 -11.71 -34.83
C LEU A 54 -13.90 -11.76 -36.36
N TYR A 55 -12.71 -11.45 -36.87
CA TYR A 55 -12.45 -11.40 -38.31
C TYR A 55 -12.02 -12.75 -38.91
N MET A 56 -11.56 -13.69 -38.07
CA MET A 56 -11.08 -15.01 -38.48
C MET A 56 -12.14 -15.88 -39.19
N PRO A 57 -13.43 -15.91 -38.78
CA PRO A 57 -14.46 -16.62 -39.53
C PRO A 57 -14.64 -16.08 -40.95
N TRP A 58 -14.54 -14.76 -41.13
CA TRP A 58 -14.59 -14.11 -42.45
C TRP A 58 -13.34 -14.48 -43.28
N ILE A 59 -12.15 -14.44 -42.67
CA ILE A 59 -10.91 -14.89 -43.35
C ILE A 59 -11.05 -16.37 -43.75
N ARG A 60 -11.58 -17.23 -42.89
CA ARG A 60 -11.76 -18.65 -43.21
C ARG A 60 -12.74 -18.87 -44.35
N ALA A 61 -13.90 -18.24 -44.29
CA ALA A 61 -14.91 -18.31 -45.35
C ALA A 61 -14.40 -17.77 -46.69
N ARG A 62 -13.45 -16.82 -46.68
CA ARG A 62 -12.93 -16.19 -47.89
C ARG A 62 -11.65 -16.83 -48.44
N TYR A 63 -10.81 -17.42 -47.59
CA TYR A 63 -9.46 -17.85 -47.97
C TYR A 63 -9.16 -19.34 -47.70
N PHE A 64 -9.99 -20.06 -46.93
CA PHE A 64 -9.79 -21.50 -46.68
C PHE A 64 -10.67 -22.41 -47.57
N ASP A 65 -11.70 -21.87 -48.23
CA ASP A 65 -12.42 -22.54 -49.34
C ASP A 65 -11.90 -22.14 -50.75
N GLY A 66 -10.88 -21.26 -50.84
CA GLY A 66 -10.29 -20.84 -52.11
C GLY A 66 -8.92 -20.20 -51.93
N PHE A 67 -7.87 -20.88 -52.43
CA PHE A 67 -6.50 -20.37 -52.43
C PHE A 67 -6.34 -19.12 -53.31
N LYS A 68 -5.83 -18.02 -52.74
CA LYS A 68 -4.69 -17.20 -53.22
C LYS A 68 -4.62 -15.83 -52.51
N ASN A 69 -3.45 -15.57 -51.92
CA ASN A 69 -2.77 -14.29 -51.71
C ASN A 69 -3.31 -13.20 -50.72
N ILE A 70 -2.46 -12.99 -49.69
CA ILE A 70 -1.90 -11.72 -49.15
C ILE A 70 -2.49 -11.07 -47.86
N SER A 71 -1.51 -10.61 -47.06
CA SER A 71 -1.43 -9.62 -45.97
C SER A 71 -2.21 -9.80 -44.67
N LEU A 72 -1.46 -10.20 -43.64
CA LEU A 72 -1.80 -10.01 -42.23
C LEU A 72 -1.89 -8.50 -41.92
N PRO A 73 -2.92 -8.03 -41.18
CA PRO A 73 -2.96 -6.66 -40.70
C PRO A 73 -1.88 -6.47 -39.63
N THR A 74 -0.80 -5.77 -39.98
CA THR A 74 0.21 -5.34 -39.02
C THR A 74 -0.38 -4.23 -38.16
N SER A 75 -0.75 -4.54 -36.93
CA SER A 75 -1.11 -3.54 -35.91
C SER A 75 0.17 -2.79 -35.48
N PHE A 76 0.64 -1.86 -36.32
CA PHE A 76 1.83 -1.04 -36.06
C PHE A 76 1.51 0.39 -35.57
N PHE A 77 0.24 0.77 -35.41
CA PHE A 77 -0.11 2.19 -35.21
C PHE A 77 -0.37 2.68 -33.77
N LEU A 78 -0.03 1.90 -32.74
CA LEU A 78 -0.13 2.36 -31.34
C LEU A 78 1.23 2.55 -30.64
N PHE A 79 2.34 2.34 -31.34
CA PHE A 79 3.69 2.39 -30.76
C PHE A 79 4.21 3.80 -30.41
N GLN A 80 3.53 4.88 -30.86
CA GLN A 80 4.11 6.24 -30.79
C GLN A 80 3.52 7.19 -29.74
N ARG A 81 2.67 6.75 -28.79
CA ARG A 81 1.98 7.73 -27.93
C ARG A 81 2.21 7.75 -26.43
N ILE A 82 3.05 6.92 -25.80
CA ILE A 82 3.18 6.98 -24.33
C ILE A 82 4.62 6.73 -23.87
N LYS A 83 5.41 7.80 -23.82
CA LYS A 83 6.77 7.82 -23.26
C LYS A 83 6.78 8.43 -21.85
N LYS A 84 5.83 8.03 -20.98
CA LYS A 84 5.69 8.63 -19.63
C LYS A 84 5.09 7.68 -18.57
N SER A 85 5.65 6.47 -18.41
CA SER A 85 5.42 5.62 -17.24
C SER A 85 6.76 5.20 -16.64
N GLY A 86 6.86 5.29 -15.31
CA GLY A 86 8.02 4.85 -14.53
C GLY A 86 8.02 3.34 -14.30
N SER A 87 9.16 2.81 -13.85
CA SER A 87 9.35 1.38 -13.58
C SER A 87 8.46 0.86 -12.44
N ASP A 88 8.05 -0.39 -12.60
CA ASP A 88 7.22 -1.18 -11.68
C ASP A 88 8.10 -2.15 -10.88
N ASN A 89 8.10 -1.94 -9.56
CA ASN A 89 8.92 -2.67 -8.60
C ASN A 89 8.63 -4.18 -8.57
N ARG A 90 7.46 -4.64 -9.05
CA ARG A 90 7.12 -6.08 -9.13
C ARG A 90 8.07 -6.87 -10.02
N PHE A 91 8.68 -6.20 -11.00
CA PHE A 91 9.52 -6.85 -12.00
C PHE A 91 11.02 -6.76 -11.67
N ASP A 92 11.43 -6.04 -10.62
CA ASP A 92 12.85 -5.73 -10.37
C ASP A 92 13.72 -6.96 -10.08
N GLU A 93 13.15 -7.99 -9.45
CA GLU A 93 13.81 -9.28 -9.25
C GLU A 93 13.70 -10.18 -10.49
N ILE A 94 12.58 -10.10 -11.20
CA ILE A 94 12.26 -10.98 -12.33
C ILE A 94 13.10 -10.61 -13.57
N LYS A 95 13.30 -9.31 -13.83
CA LYS A 95 14.11 -8.75 -14.95
C LYS A 95 15.56 -9.21 -14.94
N GLN A 96 16.10 -9.61 -13.78
CA GLN A 96 17.50 -10.02 -13.66
C GLN A 96 17.76 -11.39 -14.31
N SER A 97 16.73 -12.22 -14.40
CA SER A 97 16.79 -13.53 -15.03
C SER A 97 15.96 -13.55 -16.33
N PRO A 98 16.61 -13.58 -17.51
CA PRO A 98 15.93 -13.70 -18.79
C PRO A 98 14.84 -14.79 -18.85
N PRO A 99 15.04 -16.03 -18.35
CA PRO A 99 13.99 -17.05 -18.42
C PRO A 99 12.79 -16.76 -17.51
N LYS A 100 12.98 -16.18 -16.30
CA LYS A 100 11.83 -15.83 -15.45
C LYS A 100 11.09 -14.61 -16.00
N PHE A 101 11.80 -13.65 -16.60
CA PHE A 101 11.16 -12.51 -17.23
C PHE A 101 10.36 -12.92 -18.45
N PHE A 102 10.92 -13.76 -19.33
CA PHE A 102 10.17 -14.38 -20.42
C PHE A 102 8.95 -15.19 -19.90
N GLY A 103 9.12 -15.93 -18.80
CA GLY A 103 8.03 -16.64 -18.12
C GLY A 103 6.88 -15.70 -17.70
N ALA A 104 7.18 -14.49 -17.21
CA ALA A 104 6.16 -13.50 -16.88
C ALA A 104 5.34 -13.10 -18.13
N TRP A 105 6.00 -12.83 -19.26
CA TRP A 105 5.32 -12.53 -20.54
C TRP A 105 4.41 -13.68 -21.00
N MET A 106 4.84 -14.95 -20.83
CA MET A 106 4.01 -16.12 -21.15
C MET A 106 2.84 -16.30 -20.16
N MET A 107 3.03 -15.94 -18.90
CA MET A 107 1.95 -15.91 -17.91
C MET A 107 0.91 -14.84 -18.27
N GLN A 108 1.34 -13.67 -18.77
CA GLN A 108 0.44 -12.64 -19.30
C GLN A 108 -0.32 -13.12 -20.54
N ALA A 109 0.35 -13.83 -21.45
CA ALA A 109 -0.32 -14.48 -22.60
C ALA A 109 -1.42 -15.46 -22.13
N THR A 110 -1.09 -16.27 -21.12
CA THR A 110 -2.03 -17.25 -20.52
C THR A 110 -3.21 -16.54 -19.86
N TRP A 111 -2.97 -15.44 -19.14
CA TRP A 111 -4.01 -14.58 -18.58
C TRP A 111 -4.95 -14.10 -19.70
N ILE A 112 -4.42 -13.47 -20.74
CA ILE A 112 -5.21 -12.94 -21.87
C ILE A 112 -6.05 -14.03 -22.54
N ALA A 113 -5.47 -15.22 -22.69
CA ALA A 113 -6.14 -16.37 -23.30
C ALA A 113 -7.35 -16.85 -22.48
N ILE A 114 -7.22 -16.93 -21.15
CA ILE A 114 -8.27 -17.46 -20.27
C ILE A 114 -9.35 -16.41 -20.01
N THR A 115 -8.96 -15.17 -19.70
CA THR A 115 -9.90 -14.12 -19.29
C THR A 115 -10.86 -13.72 -20.40
N ALA A 116 -10.41 -13.66 -21.65
CA ALA A 116 -11.26 -13.37 -22.81
C ALA A 116 -11.76 -14.63 -23.55
N LEU A 117 -11.56 -15.83 -22.99
CA LEU A 117 -11.99 -17.09 -23.59
C LEU A 117 -13.48 -17.14 -23.99
N PRO A 118 -14.44 -16.64 -23.17
CA PRO A 118 -15.85 -16.55 -23.59
C PRO A 118 -16.06 -15.82 -24.92
N VAL A 119 -15.31 -14.74 -25.15
CA VAL A 119 -15.40 -13.92 -26.37
C VAL A 119 -14.83 -14.70 -27.56
N TYR A 120 -13.68 -15.34 -27.39
CA TYR A 120 -13.06 -16.11 -28.46
C TYR A 120 -13.91 -17.31 -28.89
N LEU A 121 -14.55 -17.99 -27.93
CA LEU A 121 -15.48 -19.07 -28.19
C LEU A 121 -16.66 -18.58 -29.02
N VAL A 122 -17.36 -17.52 -28.58
CA VAL A 122 -18.52 -16.97 -29.29
C VAL A 122 -18.16 -16.46 -30.68
N ASN A 123 -17.07 -15.70 -30.81
CA ASN A 123 -16.66 -15.14 -32.09
C ASN A 123 -16.31 -16.19 -33.14
N SER A 124 -15.90 -17.39 -32.71
CA SER A 124 -15.56 -18.47 -33.63
C SER A 124 -16.78 -19.28 -34.11
N ILE A 125 -17.95 -19.13 -33.48
CA ILE A 125 -19.18 -19.79 -33.89
C ILE A 125 -19.69 -19.13 -35.18
N PRO A 126 -20.00 -19.92 -36.24
CA PRO A 126 -20.56 -19.38 -37.47
C PRO A 126 -21.86 -18.62 -37.22
N LYS A 127 -22.08 -17.50 -37.92
CA LYS A 127 -23.29 -16.66 -37.77
C LYS A 127 -24.60 -17.46 -37.94
N ALA A 128 -24.63 -18.42 -38.86
CA ALA A 128 -25.81 -19.27 -39.09
C ALA A 128 -26.12 -20.22 -37.92
N SER A 129 -25.17 -20.42 -37.01
CA SER A 129 -25.27 -21.29 -35.84
C SER A 129 -25.41 -20.51 -34.53
N GLN A 130 -25.52 -19.17 -34.61
CA GLN A 130 -25.78 -18.32 -33.45
C GLN A 130 -27.29 -18.35 -33.13
N PRO A 131 -27.69 -18.67 -31.90
CA PRO A 131 -29.08 -18.56 -31.48
C PRO A 131 -29.52 -17.08 -31.43
N PRO A 132 -30.82 -16.78 -31.54
CA PRO A 132 -31.34 -15.44 -31.28
C PRO A 132 -31.10 -15.03 -29.82
N LEU A 133 -31.01 -13.73 -29.57
CA LEU A 133 -30.84 -13.22 -28.21
C LEU A 133 -32.04 -13.61 -27.34
N GLY A 134 -31.74 -14.19 -26.18
CA GLY A 134 -32.72 -14.62 -25.20
C GLY A 134 -32.56 -13.91 -23.85
N PRO A 135 -33.44 -14.22 -22.87
CA PRO A 135 -33.42 -13.60 -21.54
C PRO A 135 -32.07 -13.69 -20.82
N ARG A 136 -31.32 -14.78 -21.04
CA ARG A 136 -30.00 -14.98 -20.43
C ARG A 136 -28.97 -13.97 -20.94
N ASP A 137 -29.06 -13.58 -22.21
CA ASP A 137 -28.14 -12.62 -22.81
C ASP A 137 -28.37 -11.23 -22.22
N TYR A 138 -29.64 -10.83 -22.06
CA TYR A 138 -30.00 -9.60 -21.37
C TYR A 138 -29.57 -9.61 -19.89
N LEU A 139 -29.66 -10.75 -19.22
CA LEU A 139 -29.14 -10.90 -17.85
C LEU A 139 -27.62 -10.72 -17.79
N GLY A 140 -26.87 -11.38 -18.69
CA GLY A 140 -25.42 -11.22 -18.77
C GLY A 140 -25.01 -9.78 -19.05
N LEU A 141 -25.70 -9.12 -19.98
CA LEU A 141 -25.52 -7.71 -20.29
C LEU A 141 -25.86 -6.81 -19.08
N ALA A 142 -26.94 -7.08 -18.37
CA ALA A 142 -27.31 -6.32 -17.17
C ALA A 142 -26.26 -6.46 -16.06
N ILE A 143 -25.73 -7.66 -15.83
CA ILE A 143 -24.63 -7.91 -14.88
C ILE A 143 -23.38 -7.10 -15.30
N TRP A 144 -23.03 -7.12 -16.58
CA TRP A 144 -21.89 -6.36 -17.10
C TRP A 144 -22.07 -4.85 -16.91
N ILE A 145 -23.24 -4.29 -17.27
CA ILE A 145 -23.55 -2.87 -17.11
C ILE A 145 -23.51 -2.46 -15.63
N ALA A 146 -24.08 -3.28 -14.74
CA ALA A 146 -24.06 -3.03 -13.31
C ALA A 146 -22.63 -3.08 -12.74
N GLY A 147 -21.81 -4.05 -13.18
CA GLY A 147 -20.39 -4.16 -12.82
C GLY A 147 -19.60 -2.92 -13.24
N MET A 148 -19.76 -2.49 -14.50
CA MET A 148 -19.10 -1.29 -15.04
C MET A 148 -19.53 -0.02 -14.28
N GLY A 149 -20.83 0.11 -14.02
CA GLY A 149 -21.38 1.22 -13.25
C GLY A 149 -20.80 1.27 -11.83
N LEU A 150 -20.67 0.11 -11.17
CA LEU A 150 -20.09 0.01 -9.83
C LEU A 150 -18.60 0.37 -9.82
N GLU A 151 -17.82 -0.15 -10.76
CA GLU A 151 -16.38 0.12 -10.89
C GLU A 151 -16.11 1.60 -11.12
N VAL A 152 -16.76 2.18 -12.14
CA VAL A 152 -16.63 3.61 -12.48
C VAL A 152 -17.04 4.48 -11.30
N THR A 153 -18.13 4.13 -10.60
CA THR A 153 -18.60 4.88 -9.44
C THR A 153 -17.62 4.79 -8.27
N ALA A 154 -17.11 3.59 -7.96
CA ALA A 154 -16.14 3.36 -6.89
C ALA A 154 -14.85 4.16 -7.12
N ASP A 155 -14.32 4.14 -8.34
CA ASP A 155 -13.07 4.82 -8.70
C ASP A 155 -13.24 6.34 -8.76
N ARG A 156 -14.38 6.83 -9.26
CA ARG A 156 -14.72 8.26 -9.19
C ARG A 156 -14.84 8.73 -7.74
N GLN A 157 -15.59 8.01 -6.90
CA GLN A 157 -15.74 8.35 -5.48
C GLN A 157 -14.37 8.37 -4.77
N LYS A 158 -13.53 7.36 -4.99
CA LYS A 158 -12.18 7.29 -4.40
C LYS A 158 -11.27 8.41 -4.91
N SER A 159 -11.35 8.76 -6.19
CA SER A 159 -10.54 9.82 -6.79
C SER A 159 -10.95 11.19 -6.28
N GLN A 160 -12.25 11.47 -6.24
CA GLN A 160 -12.81 12.69 -5.68
C GLN A 160 -12.46 12.83 -4.19
N TRP A 161 -12.67 11.78 -3.40
CA TRP A 161 -12.34 11.77 -1.97
C TRP A 161 -10.86 12.10 -1.70
N ARG A 162 -9.94 11.58 -2.53
CA ARG A 162 -8.50 11.91 -2.44
C ARG A 162 -8.21 13.38 -2.77
N GLN A 163 -8.87 13.94 -3.78
CA GLN A 163 -8.72 15.35 -4.14
C GLN A 163 -9.25 16.28 -3.05
N ASP A 164 -10.42 15.94 -2.49
CA ASP A 164 -11.03 16.71 -1.40
C ASP A 164 -10.18 16.64 -0.12
N ARG A 165 -9.52 15.52 0.15
CA ARG A 165 -8.53 15.42 1.24
C ARG A 165 -7.29 16.28 0.96
N GLY A 166 -6.79 16.26 -0.27
CA GLY A 166 -5.63 17.05 -0.68
C GLY A 166 -5.87 18.57 -0.64
N SER A 167 -7.12 18.99 -0.79
CA SER A 167 -7.56 20.39 -0.67
C SER A 167 -8.03 20.77 0.75
N GLY A 168 -7.93 19.87 1.73
CA GLY A 168 -8.24 20.13 3.13
C GLY A 168 -9.73 20.19 3.46
N LYS A 169 -10.64 19.75 2.57
CA LYS A 169 -12.09 19.73 2.83
C LYS A 169 -12.50 18.71 3.90
N HIS A 170 -11.70 17.66 4.07
CA HIS A 170 -11.88 16.67 5.13
C HIS A 170 -10.53 16.05 5.52
N ASN A 171 -10.46 15.47 6.71
CA ASN A 171 -9.26 14.86 7.28
C ASN A 171 -9.44 13.35 7.55
N GLU A 172 -10.43 12.72 6.90
CA GLU A 172 -10.73 11.32 7.13
C GLU A 172 -9.57 10.42 6.68
N PRO A 173 -9.22 9.39 7.45
CA PRO A 173 -8.05 8.56 7.18
C PRO A 173 -8.23 7.63 5.98
N PHE A 174 -9.47 7.19 5.71
CA PHE A 174 -9.85 6.30 4.60
C PHE A 174 -11.29 6.58 4.15
N ILE A 175 -11.63 6.19 2.92
CA ILE A 175 -13.01 6.28 2.40
C ILE A 175 -13.84 5.11 2.93
N GLY A 176 -15.03 5.39 3.45
CA GLY A 176 -16.00 4.39 3.91
C GLY A 176 -17.45 4.72 3.57
N SER A 177 -17.68 5.73 2.73
CA SER A 177 -19.00 6.22 2.33
C SER A 177 -19.31 5.87 0.87
N GLY A 178 -20.57 6.05 0.45
CA GLY A 178 -21.01 5.69 -0.90
C GLY A 178 -20.94 4.18 -1.14
N VAL A 179 -20.44 3.74 -2.29
CA VAL A 179 -20.36 2.30 -2.62
C VAL A 179 -19.32 1.57 -1.76
N TRP A 180 -18.40 2.30 -1.13
CA TRP A 180 -17.44 1.76 -0.16
C TRP A 180 -18.10 1.37 1.18
N SER A 181 -19.33 1.81 1.43
CA SER A 181 -20.12 1.32 2.58
C SER A 181 -20.80 -0.02 2.30
N TRP A 182 -20.95 -0.40 1.03
CA TRP A 182 -21.57 -1.67 0.63
C TRP A 182 -20.57 -2.83 0.64
N SER A 183 -19.34 -2.54 0.20
CA SER A 183 -18.20 -3.45 0.18
C SER A 183 -16.92 -2.65 0.39
N ARG A 184 -15.92 -3.26 1.01
CA ARG A 184 -14.59 -2.65 1.17
C ARG A 184 -13.81 -2.58 -0.15
N HIS A 185 -14.16 -3.43 -1.13
CA HIS A 185 -13.53 -3.48 -2.44
C HIS A 185 -14.60 -3.49 -3.57
N PRO A 186 -15.43 -2.44 -3.70
CA PRO A 186 -16.55 -2.42 -4.63
C PRO A 186 -16.09 -2.34 -6.09
N ASN A 187 -14.94 -1.70 -6.36
CA ASN A 187 -14.32 -1.65 -7.69
C ASN A 187 -13.92 -3.05 -8.18
N TYR A 188 -13.26 -3.85 -7.32
CA TYR A 188 -12.88 -5.22 -7.65
C TYR A 188 -14.07 -6.17 -7.77
N PHE A 189 -15.14 -5.95 -7.00
CA PHE A 189 -16.38 -6.69 -7.21
C PHE A 189 -17.03 -6.31 -8.56
N GLY A 190 -16.95 -5.03 -8.96
CA GLY A 190 -17.34 -4.56 -10.29
C GLY A 190 -16.58 -5.28 -11.40
N GLU A 191 -15.25 -5.33 -11.30
CA GLU A 191 -14.36 -6.02 -12.25
C GLU A 191 -14.72 -7.50 -12.41
N VAL A 192 -14.87 -8.25 -11.31
CA VAL A 192 -15.32 -9.66 -11.36
C VAL A 192 -16.72 -9.80 -11.97
N SER A 193 -17.60 -8.82 -11.75
CA SER A 193 -18.94 -8.80 -12.34
C SER A 193 -18.89 -8.59 -13.86
N LEU A 194 -17.93 -7.83 -14.39
CA LEU A 194 -17.72 -7.70 -15.84
C LEU A 194 -17.42 -9.06 -16.48
N TRP A 195 -16.46 -9.79 -15.92
CA TRP A 195 -16.07 -11.12 -16.41
C TRP A 195 -17.20 -12.14 -16.27
N THR A 196 -17.96 -12.04 -15.17
CA THR A 196 -19.14 -12.89 -14.93
C THR A 196 -20.26 -12.58 -15.93
N GLY A 197 -20.56 -11.30 -16.19
CA GLY A 197 -21.56 -10.88 -17.16
C GLY A 197 -21.19 -11.32 -18.58
N GLN A 198 -19.92 -11.18 -18.97
CA GLN A 198 -19.38 -11.67 -20.24
C GLN A 198 -19.54 -13.19 -20.38
N PHE A 199 -19.26 -13.95 -19.33
CA PHE A 199 -19.47 -15.40 -19.32
C PHE A 199 -20.97 -15.76 -19.44
N VAL A 200 -21.85 -15.13 -18.65
CA VAL A 200 -23.29 -15.41 -18.70
C VAL A 200 -23.85 -15.14 -20.11
N LEU A 201 -23.44 -14.00 -20.70
CA LEU A 201 -23.80 -13.58 -22.06
C LEU A 201 -23.30 -14.57 -23.13
N SER A 202 -22.19 -15.26 -22.93
CA SER A 202 -21.66 -16.22 -23.91
C SER A 202 -22.32 -17.60 -23.82
N THR A 203 -22.91 -17.96 -22.67
CA THR A 203 -23.34 -19.34 -22.42
C THR A 203 -24.44 -19.82 -23.37
N ALA A 204 -25.39 -18.95 -23.76
CA ALA A 204 -26.47 -19.32 -24.67
C ALA A 204 -25.92 -19.64 -26.07
N ALA A 205 -25.03 -18.78 -26.59
CA ALA A 205 -24.35 -19.00 -27.86
C ALA A 205 -23.50 -20.29 -27.85
N ILE A 206 -22.70 -20.49 -26.81
CA ILE A 206 -21.81 -21.67 -26.72
C ILE A 206 -22.61 -22.97 -26.57
N ALA A 207 -23.64 -22.98 -25.72
CA ALA A 207 -24.49 -24.16 -25.51
C ALA A 207 -25.40 -24.44 -26.73
N GLY A 208 -25.84 -23.39 -27.41
CA GLY A 208 -26.70 -23.46 -28.59
C GLY A 208 -25.96 -23.78 -29.89
N ALA A 209 -24.63 -23.82 -29.90
CA ALA A 209 -23.80 -24.05 -31.08
C ALA A 209 -23.88 -25.48 -31.66
N GLY A 210 -24.78 -26.33 -31.15
CA GLY A 210 -25.02 -27.68 -31.64
C GLY A 210 -23.76 -28.55 -31.61
N THR A 211 -23.40 -29.16 -32.74
CA THR A 211 -22.20 -30.02 -32.85
C THR A 211 -20.88 -29.25 -32.97
N PHE A 212 -20.91 -27.91 -33.01
CA PHE A 212 -19.70 -27.10 -33.16
C PHE A 212 -18.85 -27.12 -31.89
N TYR A 213 -19.50 -27.04 -30.72
CA TYR A 213 -18.87 -27.19 -29.42
C TYR A 213 -19.49 -28.34 -28.63
N PRO A 214 -18.68 -29.10 -27.88
CA PRO A 214 -19.23 -30.05 -26.93
C PRO A 214 -19.85 -29.27 -25.76
N SER A 215 -20.87 -29.83 -25.11
CA SER A 215 -21.61 -29.15 -24.03
C SER A 215 -20.73 -28.69 -22.87
N TRP A 216 -19.59 -29.36 -22.64
CA TRP A 216 -18.61 -28.99 -21.62
C TRP A 216 -17.80 -27.72 -21.95
N ALA A 217 -17.87 -27.19 -23.19
CA ALA A 217 -17.21 -25.94 -23.58
C ALA A 217 -17.71 -24.72 -22.79
N VAL A 218 -18.95 -24.77 -22.28
CA VAL A 218 -19.45 -23.77 -21.31
C VAL A 218 -18.60 -23.78 -20.04
N GLY A 219 -18.17 -24.95 -19.57
CA GLY A 219 -17.27 -25.09 -18.43
C GLY A 219 -15.90 -24.46 -18.69
N LEU A 220 -15.37 -24.52 -19.92
CA LEU A 220 -14.16 -23.78 -20.29
C LEU A 220 -14.37 -22.27 -20.21
N ALA A 221 -15.49 -21.76 -20.71
CA ALA A 221 -15.80 -20.34 -20.64
C ALA A 221 -15.88 -19.83 -19.18
N ALA A 222 -16.31 -20.69 -18.24
CA ALA A 222 -16.37 -20.36 -16.82
C ALA A 222 -14.98 -20.14 -16.18
N LEU A 223 -13.88 -20.61 -16.81
CA LEU A 223 -12.53 -20.36 -16.32
C LEU A 223 -12.20 -18.86 -16.26
N SER A 224 -12.80 -18.03 -17.12
CA SER A 224 -12.60 -16.58 -17.13
C SER A 224 -13.00 -15.93 -15.78
N PRO A 225 -14.28 -15.91 -15.37
CA PRO A 225 -14.66 -15.29 -14.12
C PRO A 225 -14.09 -16.01 -12.89
N LEU A 226 -13.85 -17.32 -12.95
CA LEU A 226 -13.24 -18.07 -11.84
C LEU A 226 -11.77 -17.69 -11.61
N LEU A 227 -10.99 -17.53 -12.69
CA LEU A 227 -9.61 -17.08 -12.61
C LEU A 227 -9.55 -15.67 -12.03
N GLU A 228 -10.35 -14.75 -12.56
CA GLU A 228 -10.37 -13.35 -12.11
C GLU A 228 -10.82 -13.22 -10.65
N TYR A 229 -11.89 -13.93 -10.26
CA TYR A 229 -12.29 -14.01 -8.87
C TYR A 229 -11.17 -14.59 -7.98
N GLY A 230 -10.54 -15.70 -8.41
CA GLY A 230 -9.45 -16.35 -7.68
C GLY A 230 -8.25 -15.42 -7.46
N LEU A 231 -7.81 -14.77 -8.52
CA LEU A 231 -6.70 -13.81 -8.51
C LEU A 231 -7.02 -12.64 -7.59
N ILE A 232 -8.09 -11.90 -7.86
CA ILE A 232 -8.44 -10.66 -7.15
C ILE A 232 -8.82 -10.91 -5.69
N ARG A 233 -9.45 -12.05 -5.39
CA ARG A 233 -9.94 -12.33 -4.04
C ARG A 233 -8.87 -12.92 -3.12
N PHE A 234 -7.97 -13.75 -3.65
CA PHE A 234 -7.07 -14.58 -2.83
C PHE A 234 -5.58 -14.36 -3.08
N ILE A 235 -5.18 -13.85 -4.24
CA ILE A 235 -3.76 -13.77 -4.62
C ILE A 235 -3.32 -12.31 -4.70
N SER A 236 -3.95 -11.54 -5.59
CA SER A 236 -3.69 -10.14 -5.88
C SER A 236 -4.88 -9.27 -5.45
N GLY A 237 -4.76 -7.94 -5.54
CA GLY A 237 -5.88 -7.05 -5.26
C GLY A 237 -6.28 -7.01 -3.77
N VAL A 238 -7.31 -7.77 -3.38
CA VAL A 238 -7.96 -7.68 -2.06
C VAL A 238 -7.00 -7.98 -0.90
N PRO A 239 -6.27 -9.11 -0.85
CA PRO A 239 -5.41 -9.43 0.29
C PRO A 239 -4.29 -8.39 0.48
N MET A 240 -3.71 -7.91 -0.62
CA MET A 240 -2.64 -6.91 -0.60
C MET A 240 -3.14 -5.57 -0.06
N LEU A 241 -4.33 -5.14 -0.48
CA LEU A 241 -4.95 -3.90 0.00
C LEU A 241 -5.41 -4.00 1.45
N GLU A 242 -5.98 -5.13 1.85
CA GLU A 242 -6.38 -5.39 3.24
C GLU A 242 -5.19 -5.37 4.19
N GLN A 243 -4.11 -6.06 3.83
CA GLN A 243 -2.88 -6.05 4.63
C GLN A 243 -2.26 -4.65 4.70
N SER A 244 -2.28 -3.89 3.60
CA SER A 244 -1.79 -2.50 3.60
C SER A 244 -2.64 -1.60 4.49
N GLY A 245 -3.97 -1.71 4.41
CA GLY A 245 -4.92 -0.97 5.24
C GLY A 245 -4.76 -1.29 6.73
N ASP A 246 -4.64 -2.58 7.07
CA ASP A 246 -4.42 -3.03 8.45
C ASP A 246 -3.11 -2.52 9.03
N LYS A 247 -2.05 -2.44 8.23
CA LYS A 247 -0.78 -1.85 8.67
C LYS A 247 -0.89 -0.34 8.89
N LYS A 248 -1.58 0.38 7.99
CA LYS A 248 -1.74 1.85 8.06
C LYS A 248 -2.68 2.31 9.18
N HIS A 249 -3.67 1.50 9.52
CA HIS A 249 -4.77 1.89 10.40
C HIS A 249 -4.95 0.94 11.60
N LYS A 250 -3.90 0.17 11.95
CA LYS A 250 -3.90 -0.85 13.02
C LYS A 250 -4.46 -0.34 14.34
N ASP A 251 -4.09 0.87 14.72
CA ASP A 251 -4.47 1.49 16.00
C ASP A 251 -5.68 2.42 15.87
N ASN A 252 -6.24 2.58 14.67
CA ASN A 252 -7.41 3.42 14.44
C ASN A 252 -8.71 2.67 14.80
N PRO A 253 -9.48 3.11 15.81
CA PRO A 253 -10.74 2.49 16.18
C PRO A 253 -11.79 2.54 15.05
N GLN A 254 -11.78 3.58 14.21
CA GLN A 254 -12.70 3.72 13.07
C GLN A 254 -12.43 2.65 12.00
N TRP A 255 -11.16 2.28 11.78
CA TRP A 255 -10.81 1.23 10.81
C TRP A 255 -11.27 -0.15 11.27
N LYS A 256 -11.09 -0.45 12.57
CA LYS A 256 -11.59 -1.70 13.16
C LYS A 256 -13.12 -1.79 13.05
N LYS A 257 -13.81 -0.68 13.36
CA LYS A 257 -15.27 -0.57 13.21
C LYS A 257 -15.70 -0.80 11.76
N TYR A 258 -15.10 -0.08 10.82
CA TYR A 258 -15.36 -0.21 9.38
C TYR A 258 -15.18 -1.65 8.88
N LYS A 259 -14.10 -2.35 9.26
CA LYS A 259 -13.88 -3.75 8.88
C LYS A 259 -14.90 -4.72 9.48
N SER A 260 -15.45 -4.41 10.65
CA SER A 260 -16.49 -5.22 11.29
C SER A 260 -17.87 -4.99 10.69
N GLU A 261 -18.14 -3.79 10.19
CA GLU A 261 -19.45 -3.36 9.68
C GLU A 261 -19.59 -3.52 8.17
N VAL A 262 -18.49 -3.45 7.41
CA VAL A 262 -18.51 -3.49 5.95
C VAL A 262 -17.94 -4.81 5.43
N PRO A 263 -18.71 -5.56 4.61
CA PRO A 263 -18.26 -6.79 3.97
C PRO A 263 -16.95 -6.59 3.20
N CYS A 264 -16.11 -7.64 3.18
CA CYS A 264 -14.83 -7.54 2.51
C CYS A 264 -14.99 -7.37 0.98
N PHE A 265 -15.81 -8.20 0.34
CA PHE A 265 -15.82 -8.29 -1.12
C PHE A 265 -17.22 -8.24 -1.72
N VAL A 266 -18.05 -9.23 -1.45
CA VAL A 266 -19.41 -9.26 -1.99
C VAL A 266 -20.32 -8.39 -1.12
N PRO A 267 -21.02 -7.39 -1.69
CA PRO A 267 -21.99 -6.59 -0.97
C PRO A 267 -23.02 -7.48 -0.26
N PHE A 268 -23.40 -7.11 0.96
CA PHE A 268 -24.43 -7.79 1.75
C PHE A 268 -24.11 -9.23 2.17
N ILE A 269 -22.92 -9.75 1.85
CA ILE A 269 -22.45 -11.08 2.27
C ILE A 269 -21.20 -10.92 3.13
N GLY A 270 -21.32 -11.16 4.44
CA GLY A 270 -20.18 -11.20 5.35
C GLY A 270 -19.88 -9.93 6.15
N SER A 271 -20.92 -9.24 6.63
CA SER A 271 -20.82 -8.33 7.78
C SER A 271 -21.80 -8.80 8.86
N LYS A 272 -21.26 -9.18 10.03
CA LYS A 272 -22.05 -9.48 11.23
C LYS A 272 -21.98 -8.26 12.15
N ASN A 273 -22.87 -7.30 11.92
CA ASN A 273 -23.54 -6.50 12.95
C ASN A 273 -24.49 -5.51 12.27
N GLN A 274 -25.55 -6.04 11.67
CA GLN A 274 -26.74 -5.23 11.41
C GLN A 274 -27.43 -4.95 12.74
N THR A 275 -27.16 -3.79 13.32
CA THR A 275 -28.15 -3.07 14.11
C THR A 275 -28.05 -1.62 13.71
N ILE A 276 -29.05 -1.16 12.98
CA ILE A 276 -29.29 0.23 12.64
C ILE A 276 -29.21 1.02 13.95
N ILE A 277 -28.14 1.78 14.15
CA ILE A 277 -28.10 2.87 15.13
C ILE A 277 -28.06 4.15 14.32
N THR A 278 -29.25 4.61 13.95
CA THR A 278 -29.52 6.02 13.76
C THR A 278 -29.14 6.76 15.05
N SER A 279 -28.26 7.73 14.88
CA SER A 279 -27.88 8.81 15.81
C SER A 279 -28.60 8.89 17.16
N ILE A 280 -27.98 8.42 18.25
CA ILE A 280 -28.11 9.04 19.58
C ILE A 280 -26.75 8.91 20.29
N GLN A 281 -26.16 10.03 20.67
CA GLN A 281 -24.98 10.07 21.56
C GLN A 281 -25.29 9.29 22.86
N LYS A 282 -24.39 8.39 23.28
CA LYS A 282 -24.47 7.79 24.63
C LYS A 282 -23.19 8.05 25.43
N PRO A 283 -23.30 8.38 26.74
CA PRO A 283 -22.18 8.79 27.57
C PRO A 283 -21.36 7.61 28.07
N SER A 284 -20.11 7.91 28.41
CA SER A 284 -19.05 7.00 28.88
C SER A 284 -19.50 6.05 29.98
N THR A 285 -19.30 4.74 29.77
CA THR A 285 -19.61 3.69 30.76
C THR A 285 -18.38 3.36 31.59
N THR A 286 -18.47 3.57 32.91
CA THR A 286 -17.49 3.13 33.92
C THR A 286 -17.60 1.62 34.13
N ILE A 287 -16.49 0.89 34.04
CA ILE A 287 -16.42 -0.56 34.28
C ILE A 287 -16.42 -0.82 35.80
N MET A 288 -17.35 -1.65 36.31
CA MET A 288 -17.40 -2.05 37.72
C MET A 288 -16.36 -3.12 38.09
N VAL A 289 -15.67 -2.91 39.21
CA VAL A 289 -14.74 -3.85 39.85
C VAL A 289 -15.54 -4.93 40.62
N ARG A 290 -15.21 -6.22 40.42
CA ARG A 290 -15.86 -7.36 41.10
C ARG A 290 -15.75 -7.23 42.63
N GLY A 291 -16.88 -7.24 43.33
CA GLY A 291 -16.94 -7.30 44.80
C GLY A 291 -17.68 -6.14 45.49
N LYS A 292 -18.08 -5.09 44.76
CA LYS A 292 -18.84 -3.97 45.31
C LYS A 292 -20.35 -4.26 45.29
N GLU A 293 -21.03 -4.10 46.42
CA GLU A 293 -22.51 -4.20 46.50
C GLU A 293 -23.16 -3.07 45.68
N LEU A 294 -24.27 -3.35 44.98
CA LEU A 294 -25.01 -2.33 44.20
C LEU A 294 -25.52 -1.23 45.12
N SER A 295 -25.41 0.03 44.67
CA SER A 295 -26.00 1.18 45.37
C SER A 295 -27.53 1.13 45.31
N VAL A 296 -28.20 1.85 46.23
CA VAL A 296 -29.67 1.98 46.23
C VAL A 296 -30.16 2.61 44.92
N ALA A 297 -29.41 3.57 44.36
CA ALA A 297 -29.71 4.20 43.08
C ALA A 297 -29.68 3.20 41.92
N ASP A 298 -28.67 2.33 41.85
CA ASP A 298 -28.58 1.31 40.81
C ASP A 298 -29.72 0.30 40.91
N ARG A 299 -30.10 -0.09 42.13
CA ARG A 299 -31.25 -0.99 42.38
C ARG A 299 -32.58 -0.33 41.99
N SER A 300 -32.76 0.97 42.26
CA SER A 300 -33.96 1.72 41.87
C SER A 300 -34.10 1.83 40.35
N THR A 301 -32.97 2.02 39.66
CA THR A 301 -32.93 2.06 38.20
C THR A 301 -33.34 0.70 37.62
N ILE A 302 -32.86 -0.41 38.20
CA ILE A 302 -33.26 -1.76 37.78
C ILE A 302 -34.78 -1.97 37.89
N VAL A 303 -35.41 -1.55 39.00
CA VAL A 303 -36.87 -1.68 39.19
C VAL A 303 -37.62 -0.83 38.17
N THR A 304 -37.24 0.43 37.99
CA THR A 304 -37.90 1.37 37.07
C THR A 304 -37.84 0.86 35.63
N LEU A 305 -36.67 0.38 35.19
CA LEU A 305 -36.48 -0.16 33.84
C LEU A 305 -37.27 -1.47 33.62
N HIS A 306 -37.52 -2.25 34.68
CA HIS A 306 -38.37 -3.43 34.62
C HIS A 306 -39.86 -3.07 34.54
N GLU A 307 -40.31 -2.08 35.30
CA GLU A 307 -41.69 -1.55 35.21
C GLU A 307 -41.99 -0.97 33.82
N GLN A 308 -40.98 -0.42 33.13
CA GLN A 308 -41.05 0.01 31.73
C GLN A 308 -41.06 -1.14 30.71
N GLY A 309 -41.12 -2.39 31.16
CA GLY A 309 -41.27 -3.58 30.30
C GLY A 309 -39.98 -4.07 29.64
N MET A 310 -38.80 -3.61 30.08
CA MET A 310 -37.54 -4.09 29.50
C MET A 310 -37.15 -5.49 30.01
N SER A 311 -36.56 -6.29 29.11
CA SER A 311 -36.09 -7.64 29.46
C SER A 311 -34.87 -7.60 30.39
N TYR A 312 -34.73 -8.63 31.24
CA TYR A 312 -33.62 -8.72 32.20
C TYR A 312 -32.23 -8.61 31.57
N ALA A 313 -32.06 -9.11 30.33
CA ALA A 313 -30.80 -9.01 29.60
C ALA A 313 -30.48 -7.56 29.22
N ARG A 314 -31.49 -6.80 28.80
CA ARG A 314 -31.36 -5.39 28.42
C ARG A 314 -31.09 -4.51 29.64
N ILE A 315 -31.77 -4.78 30.75
CA ILE A 315 -31.53 -4.11 32.04
C ILE A 315 -30.09 -4.37 32.51
N ALA A 316 -29.65 -5.63 32.48
CA ALA A 316 -28.30 -6.04 32.88
C ALA A 316 -27.21 -5.30 32.08
N SER A 317 -27.35 -5.24 30.76
CA SER A 317 -26.44 -4.48 29.89
C SER A 317 -26.50 -2.97 30.12
N SER A 318 -27.67 -2.41 30.45
CA SER A 318 -27.82 -0.98 30.67
C SER A 318 -27.19 -0.47 31.97
N VAL A 319 -27.28 -1.28 33.03
CA VAL A 319 -26.75 -0.94 34.37
C VAL A 319 -25.32 -1.48 34.57
N GLY A 320 -24.82 -2.34 33.67
CA GLY A 320 -23.47 -2.91 33.76
C GLY A 320 -23.34 -3.99 34.84
N VAL A 321 -24.41 -4.74 35.10
CA VAL A 321 -24.48 -5.79 36.13
C VAL A 321 -24.83 -7.15 35.53
N ALA A 322 -24.50 -8.24 36.22
CA ALA A 322 -24.90 -9.57 35.77
C ALA A 322 -26.43 -9.73 35.75
N LYS A 323 -26.96 -10.47 34.78
CA LYS A 323 -28.41 -10.78 34.67
C LYS A 323 -28.97 -11.42 35.94
N THR A 324 -28.16 -12.22 36.63
CA THR A 324 -28.51 -12.82 37.93
C THR A 324 -28.68 -11.78 39.04
N THR A 325 -27.93 -10.69 39.01
CA THR A 325 -28.05 -9.56 39.95
C THR A 325 -29.33 -8.77 39.72
N VAL A 326 -29.70 -8.53 38.45
CA VAL A 326 -31.00 -7.93 38.09
C VAL A 326 -32.15 -8.76 38.63
N PHE A 327 -32.12 -10.07 38.37
CA PHE A 327 -33.14 -11.00 38.86
C PHE A 327 -33.25 -11.00 40.39
N LYS A 328 -32.13 -11.11 41.11
CA LYS A 328 -32.11 -11.09 42.59
C LYS A 328 -32.64 -9.76 43.15
N THR A 329 -32.32 -8.64 42.52
CA THR A 329 -32.76 -7.30 42.94
C THR A 329 -34.27 -7.16 42.80
N LEU A 330 -34.84 -7.54 41.65
CA LEU A 330 -36.29 -7.50 41.41
C LEU A 330 -37.05 -8.46 42.33
N ARG A 331 -36.52 -9.66 42.55
CA ARG A 331 -37.11 -10.63 43.48
C ARG A 331 -37.14 -10.08 44.90
N ASN A 332 -36.02 -9.58 45.40
CA ASN A 332 -35.94 -9.01 46.75
C ASN A 332 -36.86 -7.79 46.92
N PHE A 333 -36.97 -6.93 45.90
CA PHE A 333 -37.90 -5.79 45.90
C PHE A 333 -39.36 -6.25 45.98
N LYS A 334 -39.74 -7.28 45.20
CA LYS A 334 -41.08 -7.87 45.24
C LYS A 334 -41.41 -8.51 46.59
N GLU A 335 -40.42 -9.14 47.24
CA GLU A 335 -40.60 -9.82 48.53
C GLU A 335 -40.58 -8.87 49.75
N ARG A 336 -39.79 -7.78 49.70
CA ARG A 336 -39.56 -6.90 50.86
C ARG A 336 -40.13 -5.49 50.72
N GLY A 337 -40.50 -5.07 49.51
CA GLY A 337 -41.03 -3.73 49.22
C GLY A 337 -40.03 -2.58 49.38
N ASN A 338 -38.75 -2.85 49.66
CA ASN A 338 -37.71 -1.83 49.80
C ASN A 338 -36.41 -2.23 49.09
N LEU A 339 -35.53 -1.24 48.88
CA LEU A 339 -34.26 -1.40 48.15
C LEU A 339 -33.03 -1.43 49.08
N GLU A 340 -33.25 -1.33 50.39
CA GLU A 340 -32.21 -1.31 51.40
C GLU A 340 -31.66 -2.71 51.70
N THR A 341 -30.38 -2.77 52.08
CA THR A 341 -29.76 -4.03 52.47
C THR A 341 -30.09 -4.33 53.93
N ALA A 342 -30.66 -5.50 54.22
CA ALA A 342 -30.91 -5.93 55.59
C ALA A 342 -29.58 -6.07 56.37
N PRO A 343 -29.53 -5.71 57.67
CA PRO A 343 -28.35 -5.91 58.49
C PRO A 343 -28.00 -7.41 58.55
N ARG A 344 -26.71 -7.74 58.38
CA ARG A 344 -26.23 -9.12 58.38
C ARG A 344 -26.37 -9.72 59.78
N SER A 345 -27.12 -10.81 59.94
CA SER A 345 -27.21 -11.58 61.18
C SER A 345 -25.93 -12.40 61.38
N GLY A 346 -24.92 -11.81 62.04
CA GLY A 346 -23.70 -12.50 62.45
C GLY A 346 -23.67 -12.79 63.95
N ARG A 347 -23.09 -13.93 64.36
CA ARG A 347 -22.76 -14.24 65.77
C ARG A 347 -21.93 -13.08 66.36
N PRO A 348 -22.23 -12.58 67.57
CA PRO A 348 -21.47 -11.47 68.16
C PRO A 348 -19.98 -11.82 68.24
N ARG A 349 -19.12 -10.86 67.90
CA ARG A 349 -17.66 -11.04 67.98
C ARG A 349 -17.25 -11.17 69.45
N THR A 350 -16.54 -12.24 69.79
CA THR A 350 -16.14 -12.58 71.16
C THR A 350 -15.03 -11.69 71.74
N CYS A 351 -14.41 -10.82 70.93
CA CYS A 351 -13.30 -9.99 71.35
C CYS A 351 -13.66 -8.51 71.23
N THR A 352 -13.46 -7.77 72.31
CA THR A 352 -13.72 -6.31 72.35
C THR A 352 -12.57 -5.55 71.71
N GLU A 353 -12.86 -4.37 71.14
CA GLU A 353 -11.87 -3.54 70.44
C GLU A 353 -10.67 -3.15 71.33
N ARG A 354 -10.89 -3.11 72.66
CA ARG A 354 -9.85 -2.84 73.66
C ARG A 354 -8.86 -4.00 73.83
N GLN A 355 -9.31 -5.25 73.65
CA GLN A 355 -8.46 -6.44 73.66
C GLN A 355 -7.67 -6.57 72.35
N ARG A 356 -8.27 -6.15 71.22
CA ARG A 356 -7.64 -6.16 69.90
C ARG A 356 -6.42 -5.24 69.81
N ARG A 357 -6.45 -4.11 70.51
CA ARG A 357 -5.33 -3.14 70.59
C ARG A 357 -4.16 -3.61 71.45
N ARG A 358 -4.32 -4.69 72.25
CA ARG A 358 -3.25 -5.27 73.08
C ARG A 358 -2.55 -6.45 72.40
N LEU A 359 -3.00 -6.87 71.22
CA LEU A 359 -2.26 -7.86 70.41
C LEU A 359 -1.06 -7.15 69.78
N PRO A 360 0.17 -7.66 69.93
CA PRO A 360 1.34 -7.08 69.27
C PRO A 360 1.11 -7.07 67.76
N LEU A 361 1.21 -5.89 67.15
CA LEU A 361 1.39 -5.77 65.71
C LEU A 361 2.85 -6.15 65.42
N ASP A 362 3.03 -6.96 64.38
CA ASP A 362 4.27 -7.55 63.87
C ASP A 362 4.75 -8.88 64.50
N ASP A 363 4.28 -10.00 63.94
CA ASP A 363 5.06 -11.25 63.86
C ASP A 363 4.93 -11.87 62.45
N PRO A 364 5.99 -11.88 61.61
CA PRO A 364 5.97 -12.47 60.27
C PRO A 364 6.02 -14.01 60.22
N ARG A 365 5.90 -14.74 61.34
CA ARG A 365 6.22 -16.19 61.39
C ARG A 365 5.04 -17.18 61.45
N SER A 366 3.79 -16.82 61.13
CA SER A 366 2.69 -17.79 61.25
C SER A 366 2.38 -18.67 60.02
N HIS A 367 3.17 -18.62 58.93
CA HIS A 367 3.00 -19.55 57.81
C HIS A 367 4.34 -20.18 57.37
N ARG A 368 5.06 -20.76 58.32
CA ARG A 368 6.15 -21.73 58.09
C ARG A 368 5.92 -22.93 59.01
N GLN A 369 5.07 -23.86 58.58
CA GLN A 369 5.08 -25.26 59.04
C GLN A 369 4.03 -26.05 58.25
N SER A 370 4.46 -26.64 57.12
CA SER A 370 4.02 -27.96 56.64
C SER A 370 4.56 -28.22 55.23
N SER A 371 5.88 -28.43 55.10
CA SER A 371 6.44 -29.31 54.06
C SER A 371 7.92 -29.54 54.31
N GLU A 372 8.24 -30.29 55.37
CA GLU A 372 9.59 -30.80 55.61
C GLU A 372 9.46 -32.31 55.85
N ASN A 373 9.48 -33.08 54.77
CA ASN A 373 10.08 -34.42 54.71
C ASN A 373 9.77 -35.12 53.38
N ARG A 374 10.71 -35.07 52.44
CA ARG A 374 11.36 -36.25 51.80
C ARG A 374 12.26 -35.80 50.62
N LYS A 375 13.57 -35.85 50.85
CA LYS A 375 14.63 -36.18 49.88
C LYS A 375 15.46 -37.30 50.55
N PRO A 376 16.07 -38.27 49.82
CA PRO A 376 17.34 -38.05 49.09
C PRO A 376 17.31 -38.59 47.63
N ILE A 377 17.94 -37.96 46.62
CA ILE A 377 19.40 -37.92 46.25
C ILE A 377 19.83 -39.32 45.73
N LEU A 378 20.44 -39.56 44.56
CA LEU A 378 21.18 -38.81 43.53
C LEU A 378 21.26 -39.71 42.28
N LEU A 379 21.23 -39.14 41.07
CA LEU A 379 22.15 -39.49 39.97
C LEU A 379 22.11 -38.36 38.94
N LEU A 380 23.30 -37.86 38.61
CA LEU A 380 23.59 -36.83 37.61
C LEU A 380 23.27 -37.36 36.21
N ASP A 381 22.65 -36.56 35.34
CA ASP A 381 23.33 -35.79 34.27
C ASP A 381 22.33 -35.01 33.38
N GLU A 382 22.84 -33.95 32.74
CA GLU A 382 22.36 -33.24 31.53
C GLU A 382 21.09 -32.31 31.50
N ALA A 383 21.40 -31.00 31.34
CA ALA A 383 20.87 -30.04 30.36
C ALA A 383 19.46 -29.35 30.45
N SER A 384 19.55 -28.00 30.40
CA SER A 384 18.69 -27.00 29.71
C SER A 384 17.54 -26.26 30.44
N ASP A 385 17.73 -24.92 30.48
CA ASP A 385 16.81 -23.79 30.21
C ASP A 385 15.33 -23.84 30.61
N ASN A 386 14.86 -22.78 31.31
CA ASN A 386 13.73 -21.95 30.87
C ASN A 386 13.43 -20.78 31.83
N VAL A 387 13.78 -19.56 31.41
CA VAL A 387 13.24 -18.29 31.93
C VAL A 387 12.19 -17.77 30.95
N ILE A 388 11.03 -17.35 31.47
CA ILE A 388 9.78 -17.11 30.74
C ILE A 388 9.88 -15.90 29.76
N PRO A 389 9.67 -16.09 28.43
CA PRO A 389 9.98 -15.11 27.36
C PRO A 389 9.10 -13.84 27.21
N TRP A 390 8.01 -13.66 27.96
CA TRP A 390 7.07 -12.54 27.69
C TRP A 390 7.33 -11.29 28.55
N LEU A 391 7.96 -11.43 29.71
CA LEU A 391 8.28 -10.31 30.61
C LEU A 391 9.44 -9.45 30.07
N THR A 392 10.40 -10.06 29.38
CA THR A 392 11.48 -9.35 28.67
C THR A 392 10.95 -8.56 27.48
N LYS A 393 9.83 -8.99 26.88
CA LYS A 393 9.20 -8.31 25.72
C LYS A 393 8.46 -7.03 26.10
N LEU A 394 7.90 -6.94 27.31
CA LEU A 394 7.15 -5.77 27.76
C LEU A 394 8.07 -4.60 28.12
N SER A 395 9.19 -4.86 28.79
CA SER A 395 10.20 -3.83 29.07
C SER A 395 10.89 -3.34 27.79
N MET A 396 11.11 -4.24 26.82
CA MET A 396 11.57 -3.88 25.47
C MET A 396 10.55 -3.03 24.71
N PHE A 397 9.25 -3.28 24.89
CA PHE A 397 8.18 -2.51 24.22
C PHE A 397 8.02 -1.10 24.82
N GLU A 398 8.12 -0.97 26.14
CA GLU A 398 8.09 0.34 26.79
C GLU A 398 9.34 1.16 26.46
N LYS A 399 10.50 0.52 26.36
CA LYS A 399 11.74 1.14 25.88
C LYS A 399 11.65 1.57 24.41
N ALA A 400 11.09 0.73 23.52
CA ALA A 400 10.84 1.06 22.11
C ALA A 400 9.80 2.17 21.92
N LYS A 401 8.80 2.26 22.82
CA LYS A 401 7.76 3.31 22.78
C LYS A 401 8.29 4.65 23.29
N ALA A 402 9.27 4.65 24.21
CA ALA A 402 10.01 5.84 24.62
C ALA A 402 10.97 6.32 23.51
N GLU A 403 11.54 5.40 22.72
CA GLU A 403 12.40 5.71 21.57
C GLU A 403 11.62 6.24 20.35
N ALA A 404 10.35 5.85 20.16
CA ALA A 404 9.52 6.29 19.03
C ALA A 404 9.03 7.76 19.12
N GLY A 405 9.19 8.42 20.26
CA GLY A 405 8.94 9.86 20.44
C GLY A 405 10.21 10.72 20.46
N ALA A 406 11.39 10.12 20.30
CA ALA A 406 12.66 10.83 20.28
C ALA A 406 12.97 11.37 18.86
N PRO A 407 13.64 12.53 18.72
CA PRO A 407 14.12 13.00 17.42
C PRO A 407 14.97 11.91 16.78
N ALA A 408 14.73 11.64 15.49
CA ALA A 408 15.49 10.66 14.72
C ALA A 408 17.00 10.87 14.97
N HIS A 409 17.71 9.82 15.39
CA HIS A 409 19.14 9.92 15.66
C HIS A 409 19.85 10.32 14.37
N ILE A 410 20.30 11.58 14.30
CA ILE A 410 21.04 12.09 13.15
C ILE A 410 22.39 11.38 13.14
N PRO A 411 22.75 10.66 12.06
CA PRO A 411 24.06 10.07 11.92
C PRO A 411 25.14 11.13 12.16
N GLN A 412 26.01 10.91 13.14
CA GLN A 412 27.12 11.81 13.40
C GLN A 412 28.14 11.63 12.27
N LEU A 413 28.30 12.66 11.45
CA LEU A 413 29.32 12.71 10.40
C LEU A 413 30.49 13.56 10.89
N PRO A 414 31.74 13.10 10.69
CA PRO A 414 32.91 13.88 11.09
C PRO A 414 32.99 15.18 10.27
N PRO A 415 33.39 16.31 10.88
CA PRO A 415 33.61 17.54 10.14
C PRO A 415 34.79 17.35 9.15
N PRO A 416 34.71 17.95 7.97
CA PRO A 416 35.82 17.99 7.04
C PRO A 416 36.96 18.88 7.56
N PRO A 417 38.19 18.73 7.02
CA PRO A 417 39.36 19.50 7.46
C PRO A 417 39.24 21.01 7.24
N TYR A 418 38.35 21.45 6.34
CA TYR A 418 38.03 22.85 6.07
C TYR A 418 36.59 22.95 5.54
N PRO A 419 35.95 24.13 5.60
CA PRO A 419 34.61 24.33 5.03
C PRO A 419 34.56 23.99 3.54
N MET A 420 33.55 23.24 3.12
CA MET A 420 33.39 22.82 1.72
C MET A 420 32.06 23.27 1.15
N GLY A 421 32.09 24.18 0.18
CA GLY A 421 30.86 24.74 -0.38
C GLY A 421 31.05 25.74 -1.51
N VAL A 422 29.97 25.95 -2.26
CA VAL A 422 29.88 27.04 -3.24
C VAL A 422 29.26 28.29 -2.62
N ILE A 423 28.46 28.15 -1.55
CA ILE A 423 27.89 29.25 -0.77
C ILE A 423 28.38 29.19 0.69
N PRO A 424 29.35 30.04 1.08
CA PRO A 424 29.96 30.02 2.41
C PRO A 424 28.99 30.23 3.59
N GLU A 425 27.84 30.86 3.38
CA GLU A 425 26.82 31.03 4.41
C GLU A 425 26.23 29.68 4.87
N TYR A 426 26.11 28.71 3.95
CA TYR A 426 25.56 27.38 4.23
C TYR A 426 26.60 26.36 4.67
N THR A 427 27.86 26.76 4.89
CA THR A 427 28.91 25.91 5.50
C THR A 427 29.14 26.21 6.98
N ARG A 428 28.46 27.22 7.57
CA ARG A 428 28.77 27.70 8.94
C ARG A 428 28.25 26.81 10.07
N HIS A 429 27.45 25.80 9.76
CA HIS A 429 26.85 24.95 10.79
C HIS A 429 27.89 24.01 11.42
N THR A 430 27.90 23.98 12.75
CA THR A 430 28.83 23.18 13.57
C THR A 430 28.30 21.80 13.92
N THR A 431 27.01 21.54 13.66
CA THR A 431 26.36 20.25 13.85
C THR A 431 25.87 19.68 12.52
N PRO A 432 25.75 18.35 12.38
CA PRO A 432 25.16 17.75 11.18
C PRO A 432 23.72 18.22 10.98
N ILE A 433 23.35 18.54 9.74
CA ILE A 433 21.98 18.94 9.38
C ILE A 433 21.30 17.75 8.69
N ALA A 434 20.11 17.39 9.15
CA ALA A 434 19.29 16.36 8.52
C ALA A 434 18.21 17.01 7.64
N LEU A 435 18.34 16.88 6.33
CA LEU A 435 17.40 17.38 5.33
C LEU A 435 16.44 16.27 4.91
N ARG A 436 15.16 16.63 4.77
CA ARG A 436 14.09 15.79 4.24
C ARG A 436 13.80 16.23 2.80
N VAL A 437 14.22 15.40 1.85
CA VAL A 437 14.10 15.66 0.39
C VAL A 437 12.98 14.77 -0.17
N ARG A 438 12.04 15.37 -0.92
CA ARG A 438 10.82 14.72 -1.41
C ARG A 438 11.00 14.12 -2.81
N GLU A 439 10.65 12.85 -2.93
CA GLU A 439 10.58 12.06 -4.16
C GLU A 439 9.10 11.81 -4.53
N ARG A 440 8.66 12.26 -5.71
CA ARG A 440 7.46 11.68 -6.35
C ARG A 440 7.64 11.50 -7.86
N LYS A 441 7.41 10.26 -8.27
CA LYS A 441 7.29 9.73 -9.63
C LYS A 441 6.26 10.52 -10.46
N SER A 442 6.68 11.62 -11.12
CA SER A 442 6.27 12.08 -12.48
C SER A 442 6.53 13.56 -12.79
N SER A 443 7.13 14.36 -11.90
CA SER A 443 7.49 15.76 -12.20
C SER A 443 8.61 16.32 -11.30
N PHE A 444 9.87 15.97 -11.58
CA PHE A 444 10.95 16.98 -11.47
C PHE A 444 11.04 17.85 -12.74
N THR A 445 10.11 17.62 -13.68
CA THR A 445 9.89 18.41 -14.88
C THR A 445 8.64 19.26 -14.68
N GLY A 446 8.77 20.36 -13.93
CA GLY A 446 7.81 21.48 -13.97
C GLY A 446 7.16 21.91 -12.66
N ASP A 447 7.34 21.20 -11.54
CA ASP A 447 6.69 21.54 -10.27
C ASP A 447 7.68 22.09 -9.23
N ASP A 448 7.21 23.05 -8.45
CA ASP A 448 7.94 23.68 -7.34
C ASP A 448 7.86 22.84 -6.06
N PHE A 449 8.95 22.73 -5.30
CA PHE A 449 8.97 21.95 -4.06
C PHE A 449 9.93 22.48 -3.00
N ALA A 450 9.59 22.21 -1.73
CA ALA A 450 10.35 22.65 -0.56
C ALA A 450 11.17 21.51 0.06
N VAL A 451 12.41 21.79 0.42
CA VAL A 451 13.31 20.94 1.22
C VAL A 451 13.24 21.38 2.66
N LYS A 452 12.98 20.44 3.58
CA LYS A 452 12.72 20.73 4.98
C LYS A 452 13.81 20.18 5.89
N ASP A 453 14.06 20.86 6.99
CA ASP A 453 14.77 20.29 8.12
C ASP A 453 13.97 19.11 8.67
N ALA A 454 14.63 17.99 8.91
CA ALA A 454 13.93 16.76 9.31
C ALA A 454 13.66 16.67 10.81
N VAL A 455 14.33 17.49 11.62
CA VAL A 455 14.16 17.57 13.08
C VAL A 455 13.07 18.56 13.41
N THR A 456 13.15 19.76 12.85
CA THR A 456 12.24 20.88 13.13
C THR A 456 11.04 20.93 12.18
N GLY A 457 11.15 20.35 10.98
CA GLY A 457 10.10 20.40 9.95
C GLY A 457 10.04 21.72 9.17
N ASN A 458 10.91 22.68 9.47
CA ASN A 458 10.96 24.00 8.83
C ASN A 458 11.52 23.90 7.40
N THR A 459 11.03 24.73 6.48
CA THR A 459 11.56 24.81 5.12
C THR A 459 12.93 25.50 5.14
N ILE A 460 13.96 24.83 4.61
CA ILE A 460 15.31 25.39 4.45
C ILE A 460 15.50 25.95 3.03
N PHE A 461 15.04 25.22 2.01
CA PHE A 461 15.15 25.63 0.60
C PHE A 461 13.83 25.47 -0.15
N ASP A 462 13.55 26.40 -1.06
CA ASP A 462 12.48 26.31 -2.05
C ASP A 462 13.08 26.12 -3.45
N ILE A 463 12.67 25.08 -4.17
CA ILE A 463 13.18 24.72 -5.49
C ILE A 463 12.12 25.09 -6.53
N ARG A 464 12.45 26.05 -7.39
CA ARG A 464 11.55 26.53 -8.45
C ARG A 464 11.95 26.01 -9.82
N ALA A 465 11.02 25.43 -10.55
CA ALA A 465 11.24 24.95 -11.92
C ALA A 465 10.72 25.98 -12.95
N LYS A 466 11.51 26.33 -13.97
CA LYS A 466 11.03 27.21 -15.04
C LYS A 466 10.15 26.40 -16.01
N VAL A 467 8.82 26.56 -15.89
CA VAL A 467 7.75 25.83 -16.62
C VAL A 467 7.86 25.90 -18.17
N LEU A 468 8.66 26.82 -18.72
CA LEU A 468 8.84 27.05 -20.17
C LEU A 468 10.28 26.86 -20.69
N SER A 469 11.18 26.24 -19.90
CA SER A 469 12.58 26.07 -20.31
C SER A 469 12.81 24.76 -21.08
N LEU A 470 13.24 24.86 -22.34
CA LEU A 470 13.72 23.73 -23.18
C LEU A 470 14.84 22.90 -22.50
N HIS A 471 15.52 23.47 -21.50
CA HIS A 471 16.68 22.87 -20.81
C HIS A 471 16.39 22.47 -19.35
N GLN A 472 15.12 22.46 -18.92
CA GLN A 472 14.69 22.02 -17.57
C GLN A 472 15.45 22.69 -16.40
N LYS A 473 15.77 23.99 -16.54
CA LYS A 473 16.51 24.74 -15.51
C LYS A 473 15.71 24.89 -14.21
N LYS A 474 16.40 24.77 -13.08
CA LYS A 474 15.87 24.87 -11.71
C LYS A 474 16.62 25.90 -10.90
N THR A 475 15.93 26.59 -10.02
CA THR A 475 16.50 27.63 -9.15
C THR A 475 16.35 27.21 -7.70
N VAL A 476 17.47 27.17 -6.96
CA VAL A 476 17.46 26.98 -5.50
C VAL A 476 17.28 28.34 -4.84
N ARG A 477 16.31 28.45 -3.93
CA ARG A 477 16.06 29.64 -3.11
C ARG A 477 16.17 29.30 -1.64
N ASP A 478 16.57 30.28 -0.84
CA ASP A 478 16.55 30.16 0.61
C ASP A 478 15.13 30.32 1.19
N HIS A 479 14.99 30.19 2.51
CA HIS A 479 13.71 30.36 3.21
C HIS A 479 13.13 31.79 3.10
N SER A 480 13.94 32.78 2.73
CA SER A 480 13.50 34.17 2.49
C SER A 480 13.08 34.42 1.03
N GLY A 481 13.26 33.43 0.16
CA GLY A 481 12.97 33.51 -1.28
C GLY A 481 14.12 34.08 -2.12
N ARG A 482 15.30 34.35 -1.53
CA ARG A 482 16.48 34.82 -2.27
C ARG A 482 17.04 33.69 -3.15
N PRO A 483 17.25 33.92 -4.45
CA PRO A 483 17.86 32.92 -5.33
C PRO A 483 19.34 32.74 -5.02
N LEU A 484 19.75 31.49 -4.84
CA LEU A 484 21.13 31.09 -4.53
C LEU A 484 21.91 30.77 -5.80
N PHE A 485 21.39 29.84 -6.62
CA PHE A 485 21.95 29.49 -7.92
C PHE A 485 20.90 28.82 -8.82
N GLU A 486 21.16 28.81 -10.13
CA GLU A 486 20.36 28.11 -11.13
C GLU A 486 21.17 26.93 -11.69
N PHE A 487 20.56 25.75 -11.80
CA PHE A 487 21.22 24.57 -12.33
C PHE A 487 20.33 23.80 -13.31
N GLY A 488 20.95 23.06 -14.23
CA GLY A 488 20.23 22.28 -15.23
C GLY A 488 21.17 21.46 -16.12
N VAL A 489 20.59 20.75 -17.08
CA VAL A 489 21.34 19.91 -18.01
C VAL A 489 22.11 20.78 -19.00
N SER A 490 23.38 20.44 -19.24
CA SER A 490 24.23 21.07 -20.24
C SER A 490 24.37 20.16 -21.47
N GLY A 491 23.85 20.61 -22.62
CA GLY A 491 24.03 19.98 -23.94
C GLY A 491 23.08 18.81 -24.29
N ILE A 492 23.22 18.28 -25.51
CA ILE A 492 22.39 17.21 -26.13
C ILE A 492 23.14 15.84 -26.13
N SER A 493 24.14 15.66 -25.26
CA SER A 493 25.04 14.50 -25.28
C SER A 493 24.40 13.22 -24.69
N LEU A 494 24.84 12.05 -25.19
CA LEU A 494 24.49 10.71 -24.65
C LEU A 494 24.87 10.56 -23.16
N MET A 495 25.80 11.37 -22.64
CA MET A 495 26.13 11.46 -21.22
C MET A 495 25.69 12.82 -20.68
N LYS A 496 24.66 12.83 -19.82
CA LYS A 496 24.15 14.05 -19.20
C LYS A 496 25.15 14.63 -18.21
N ALA A 497 25.45 15.91 -18.39
CA ALA A 497 26.16 16.74 -17.43
C ALA A 497 25.21 17.79 -16.86
N TYR A 498 25.28 18.03 -15.54
CA TYR A 498 24.53 19.10 -14.88
C TYR A 498 25.48 20.23 -14.50
N VAL A 499 25.08 21.47 -14.78
CA VAL A 499 25.89 22.66 -14.51
C VAL A 499 25.07 23.62 -13.66
N GLY A 500 25.65 24.04 -12.53
CA GLY A 500 25.13 25.09 -11.67
C GLY A 500 25.84 26.41 -11.94
N LYS A 501 25.07 27.50 -12.06
CA LYS A 501 25.56 28.84 -12.32
C LYS A 501 24.99 29.84 -11.31
N SER A 502 25.74 30.89 -11.00
CA SER A 502 25.26 31.98 -10.15
C SER A 502 24.09 32.70 -10.80
N CYS A 503 23.20 33.27 -9.97
CA CYS A 503 22.03 34.02 -10.43
C CYS A 503 22.35 35.48 -10.84
N ASP A 504 23.62 35.89 -10.72
CA ASP A 504 24.06 37.23 -11.11
C ASP A 504 24.18 37.37 -12.64
N SER A 505 24.19 38.60 -13.14
CA SER A 505 24.33 38.90 -14.59
C SER A 505 25.57 38.26 -15.25
N ALA A 506 26.59 37.91 -14.45
CA ALA A 506 27.81 37.24 -14.92
C ALA A 506 27.65 35.72 -15.15
N SER A 507 26.59 35.08 -14.64
CA SER A 507 26.28 33.65 -14.81
C SER A 507 27.50 32.72 -14.64
N ARG A 508 28.30 32.94 -13.59
CA ARG A 508 29.54 32.19 -13.34
C ARG A 508 29.22 30.74 -12.99
N GLU A 509 30.00 29.79 -13.50
CA GLU A 509 29.84 28.37 -13.18
C GLU A 509 30.32 28.09 -11.76
N LEU A 510 29.46 27.46 -10.95
CA LEU A 510 29.72 27.16 -9.54
C LEU A 510 30.10 25.68 -9.36
N PHE A 511 29.38 24.78 -10.04
CA PHE A 511 29.61 23.35 -9.96
C PHE A 511 29.23 22.64 -11.26
N HIS A 512 29.87 21.51 -11.48
CA HIS A 512 29.71 20.66 -12.64
C HIS A 512 29.59 19.19 -12.20
N ILE A 513 28.54 18.50 -12.62
CA ILE A 513 28.26 17.11 -12.24
C ILE A 513 28.26 16.25 -13.49
N LYS A 514 29.15 15.25 -13.55
CA LYS A 514 29.25 14.27 -14.65
C LYS A 514 28.81 12.89 -14.17
N THR A 515 27.96 12.25 -14.97
CA THR A 515 27.63 10.83 -14.79
C THR A 515 28.61 9.96 -15.57
N ALA A 516 29.19 8.93 -14.96
CA ALA A 516 30.15 8.02 -15.59
C ALA A 516 29.83 6.53 -15.37
N GLY A 517 30.27 5.66 -16.29
CA GLY A 517 30.20 4.19 -16.20
C GLY A 517 29.12 3.51 -17.06
N VAL A 518 29.30 2.20 -17.30
CA VAL A 518 28.49 1.34 -18.20
C VAL A 518 27.00 1.23 -17.80
N LEU A 519 26.65 1.64 -16.57
CA LEU A 519 25.28 1.68 -16.02
C LEU A 519 24.98 2.97 -15.21
N LYS A 520 25.66 4.10 -15.49
CA LYS A 520 25.56 5.34 -14.67
C LYS A 520 25.84 5.11 -13.18
N SER A 521 26.71 4.14 -12.83
CA SER A 521 26.96 3.72 -11.46
C SER A 521 27.93 4.62 -10.68
N LYS A 522 28.51 5.65 -11.32
CA LYS A 522 29.46 6.59 -10.70
C LYS A 522 29.04 8.02 -11.01
N PHE A 523 28.89 8.84 -9.96
CA PHE A 523 28.66 10.28 -10.06
C PHE A 523 29.91 11.02 -9.62
N ASN A 524 30.47 11.81 -10.53
CA ASN A 524 31.60 12.68 -10.27
C ASN A 524 31.10 14.13 -10.20
N ILE A 525 31.24 14.73 -9.03
CA ILE A 525 30.88 16.12 -8.79
C ILE A 525 32.18 16.91 -8.70
N THR A 526 32.32 17.98 -9.48
CA THR A 526 33.47 18.88 -9.49
C THR A 526 32.99 20.31 -9.28
N PHE A 527 33.56 21.04 -8.32
CA PHE A 527 33.19 22.43 -8.06
C PHE A 527 34.37 23.23 -7.52
N SER A 528 34.30 24.56 -7.64
CA SER A 528 35.26 25.46 -6.99
C SER A 528 34.76 25.79 -5.58
N ASN A 529 35.54 25.42 -4.58
CA ASN A 529 35.21 25.62 -3.17
C ASN A 529 35.49 27.06 -2.75
N VAL A 530 34.49 27.92 -2.95
CA VAL A 530 34.51 29.33 -2.54
C VAL A 530 34.72 29.46 -1.04
N ALA A 531 34.23 28.51 -0.24
CA ALA A 531 34.42 28.50 1.22
C ALA A 531 35.86 28.21 1.67
N ALA A 532 36.72 27.70 0.76
CA ALA A 532 38.15 27.47 1.00
C ALA A 532 39.02 28.07 -0.12
N ASN A 533 38.86 29.37 -0.38
CA ASN A 533 39.69 30.16 -1.31
C ASN A 533 39.68 29.70 -2.77
N GLY A 534 38.60 29.08 -3.24
CA GLY A 534 38.39 28.71 -4.65
C GLY A 534 39.07 27.41 -5.09
N ARG A 535 39.56 26.59 -4.14
CA ARG A 535 40.17 25.28 -4.42
C ARG A 535 39.20 24.38 -5.21
N GLU A 536 39.69 23.70 -6.25
CA GLU A 536 38.87 22.69 -6.94
C GLU A 536 38.69 21.44 -6.08
N GLU A 537 37.44 21.04 -5.89
CA GLU A 537 37.03 19.86 -5.15
C GLU A 537 36.36 18.85 -6.06
N LYS A 538 36.64 17.57 -5.78
CA LYS A 538 36.01 16.45 -6.48
C LYS A 538 35.41 15.46 -5.50
N TRP A 539 34.11 15.24 -5.64
CA TRP A 539 33.35 14.30 -4.83
C TRP A 539 32.83 13.15 -5.68
N VAL A 540 32.68 12.00 -5.04
CA VAL A 540 32.20 10.76 -5.63
C VAL A 540 31.08 10.18 -4.79
N LEU A 541 30.04 9.70 -5.45
CA LEU A 541 29.00 8.89 -4.79
C LEU A 541 29.52 7.46 -4.55
N LYS A 542 29.59 7.04 -3.29
CA LYS A 542 29.87 5.67 -2.86
C LYS A 542 28.59 4.97 -2.41
N GLY A 543 28.44 3.71 -2.83
CA GLY A 543 27.25 2.89 -2.58
C GLY A 543 26.31 2.84 -3.78
N LYS A 544 25.32 1.95 -3.75
CA LYS A 544 24.29 1.89 -4.79
C LYS A 544 23.21 2.89 -4.41
N TRP A 545 23.01 3.92 -5.25
CA TRP A 545 21.97 4.93 -5.05
C TRP A 545 20.67 4.28 -4.60
N LEU A 546 20.12 3.33 -5.35
CA LEU A 546 18.81 2.70 -5.12
C LEU A 546 18.73 1.71 -3.92
N SER A 547 19.84 1.26 -3.31
CA SER A 547 19.82 0.13 -2.35
C SER A 547 19.81 0.52 -0.86
N GLY A 548 19.31 1.71 -0.50
CA GLY A 548 18.94 2.04 0.89
C GLY A 548 19.87 2.99 1.63
N SER A 549 21.17 2.98 1.34
CA SER A 549 22.10 3.96 1.90
C SER A 549 23.20 4.28 0.90
N SER A 550 23.43 5.57 0.64
CA SER A 550 24.56 6.04 -0.18
C SER A 550 25.28 7.18 0.52
N GLN A 551 26.56 7.36 0.22
CA GLN A 551 27.39 8.40 0.82
C GLN A 551 28.07 9.21 -0.27
N ILE A 552 28.12 10.53 -0.09
CA ILE A 552 28.94 11.42 -0.91
C ILE A 552 30.26 11.58 -0.18
N THR A 553 31.36 11.26 -0.84
CA THR A 553 32.70 11.31 -0.26
C THR A 553 33.66 12.11 -1.11
N THR A 554 34.62 12.78 -0.49
CA THR A 554 35.79 13.34 -1.19
C THR A 554 36.66 12.22 -1.78
N GLU A 555 37.58 12.55 -2.68
CA GLU A 555 38.60 11.58 -3.15
C GLU A 555 39.46 11.04 -2.01
N ALA A 556 39.72 11.85 -0.97
CA ALA A 556 40.41 11.45 0.25
C ALA A 556 39.56 10.54 1.17
N GLY A 557 38.31 10.23 0.81
CA GLY A 557 37.43 9.33 1.55
C GLY A 557 36.65 9.96 2.70
N VAL A 558 36.70 11.29 2.86
CA VAL A 558 35.92 12.01 3.88
C VAL A 558 34.44 12.05 3.47
N VAL A 559 33.54 11.61 4.35
CA VAL A 559 32.08 11.61 4.10
C VAL A 559 31.52 13.00 4.32
N VAL A 560 31.03 13.64 3.27
CA VAL A 560 30.45 15.00 3.32
C VAL A 560 28.93 14.98 3.45
N ALA A 561 28.29 13.92 2.97
CA ALA A 561 26.87 13.69 3.19
C ALA A 561 26.54 12.20 3.19
N SER A 562 25.53 11.82 3.98
CA SER A 562 24.97 10.47 4.00
C SER A 562 23.50 10.51 3.68
N ILE A 563 23.10 9.67 2.74
CA ILE A 563 21.75 9.58 2.21
C ILE A 563 21.18 8.26 2.69
N SER A 564 20.15 8.35 3.53
CA SER A 564 19.44 7.19 4.08
C SER A 564 18.02 7.17 3.53
N ARG A 565 17.66 6.05 2.90
CA ARG A 565 16.30 5.74 2.53
C ARG A 565 15.77 4.76 3.57
N ASP A 566 14.97 5.28 4.48
CA ASP A 566 14.44 4.49 5.58
C ASP A 566 13.42 3.45 5.05
N TYR A 567 13.89 2.23 4.78
CA TYR A 567 13.04 1.10 4.39
C TYR A 567 12.14 0.62 5.54
N ALA A 568 12.22 1.23 6.73
CA ALA A 568 11.30 1.00 7.83
C ALA A 568 9.88 1.52 7.57
N ASN A 569 9.66 2.26 6.47
CA ASN A 569 8.33 2.69 6.01
C ASN A 569 7.82 1.85 4.82
N ALA A 570 7.70 0.54 4.99
CA ALA A 570 6.96 -0.35 4.07
C ALA A 570 5.43 -0.01 3.96
N GLY A 571 4.99 1.11 4.53
CA GLY A 571 3.64 1.69 4.41
C GLY A 571 3.48 2.74 3.29
N GLN A 572 4.56 3.22 2.67
CA GLN A 572 4.49 4.25 1.61
C GLN A 572 4.46 3.70 0.17
N ILE A 573 4.54 2.37 -0.01
CA ILE A 573 4.66 1.73 -1.33
C ILE A 573 3.36 1.81 -2.15
N LEU A 574 2.23 2.22 -1.57
CA LEU A 574 0.94 2.18 -2.28
C LEU A 574 0.32 3.52 -2.67
N PHE A 575 0.69 4.67 -2.09
CA PHE A 575 0.21 5.98 -2.57
C PHE A 575 1.14 7.13 -2.13
N GLY A 576 2.10 7.50 -2.98
CA GLY A 576 2.67 8.85 -3.16
C GLY A 576 3.37 9.56 -1.99
N GLN A 577 4.70 9.69 -2.12
CA GLN A 577 5.68 10.54 -1.40
C GLN A 577 6.75 9.65 -0.77
N GLN A 578 7.75 9.25 -1.56
CA GLN A 578 8.99 8.77 -0.95
C GLN A 578 9.72 10.02 -0.48
N THR A 579 10.14 10.07 0.77
CA THR A 579 10.90 11.22 1.28
C THR A 579 12.14 10.61 1.89
N TYR A 580 13.31 10.92 1.34
CA TYR A 580 14.56 10.39 1.88
C TYR A 580 15.27 11.44 2.71
N MET A 581 16.13 10.93 3.58
CA MET A 581 16.87 11.71 4.55
C MET A 581 18.29 11.90 4.05
N VAL A 582 18.74 13.15 4.03
CA VAL A 582 20.10 13.52 3.69
C VAL A 582 20.73 14.19 4.88
N THR A 583 21.73 13.55 5.46
CA THR A 583 22.51 14.12 6.56
C THR A 583 23.74 14.80 5.97
N VAL A 584 23.87 16.11 6.19
CA VAL A 584 24.99 16.94 5.75
C VAL A 584 25.98 17.07 6.90
N ALA A 585 27.25 16.78 6.65
CA ALA A 585 28.31 16.89 7.66
C ALA A 585 28.51 18.35 8.09
N PRO A 586 28.90 18.65 9.34
CA PRO A 586 29.23 20.00 9.77
C PRO A 586 30.24 20.65 8.82
N GLY A 587 30.13 21.95 8.52
CA GLY A 587 31.10 22.59 7.62
C GLY A 587 30.86 22.38 6.12
N VAL A 588 29.79 21.68 5.71
CA VAL A 588 29.50 21.34 4.29
C VAL A 588 28.26 22.07 3.80
N ASP A 589 28.32 22.65 2.61
CA ASP A 589 27.23 23.43 2.02
C ASP A 589 25.96 22.58 1.78
N ALA A 590 24.94 22.80 2.63
CA ALA A 590 23.65 22.13 2.56
C ALA A 590 22.88 22.44 1.26
N SER A 591 23.09 23.60 0.65
CA SER A 591 22.42 23.99 -0.61
C SER A 591 23.01 23.22 -1.80
N LEU A 592 24.34 23.04 -1.82
CA LEU A 592 25.04 22.23 -2.82
C LEU A 592 24.64 20.75 -2.72
N ILE A 593 24.61 20.19 -1.51
CA ILE A 593 24.16 18.81 -1.30
C ILE A 593 22.73 18.62 -1.78
N THR A 594 21.85 19.59 -1.52
CA THR A 594 20.47 19.57 -2.02
C THR A 594 20.42 19.51 -3.54
N ALA A 595 21.21 20.34 -4.24
CA ALA A 595 21.27 20.33 -5.70
C ALA A 595 21.85 19.02 -6.26
N ILE A 596 22.86 18.44 -5.60
CA ILE A 596 23.42 17.13 -5.97
C ILE A 596 22.36 16.04 -5.86
N CYS A 597 21.61 16.01 -4.75
CA CYS A 597 20.52 15.06 -4.55
C CYS A 597 19.43 15.16 -5.64
N ILE A 598 19.08 16.38 -6.05
CA ILE A 598 18.11 16.60 -7.14
C ILE A 598 18.68 16.11 -8.49
N CYS A 599 19.93 16.43 -8.81
CA CYS A 599 20.58 15.95 -10.03
C CYS A 599 20.68 14.41 -10.06
N LEU A 600 20.96 13.80 -8.91
CA LEU A 600 21.00 12.34 -8.75
C LEU A 600 19.61 11.75 -9.00
N ASP A 601 18.56 12.24 -8.36
CA ASP A 601 17.20 11.75 -8.60
C ASP A 601 16.78 11.89 -10.07
N GLU A 602 17.06 13.01 -10.72
CA GLU A 602 16.75 13.21 -12.15
C GLU A 602 17.49 12.22 -13.04
N SER A 603 18.78 12.02 -12.78
CA SER A 603 19.61 11.13 -13.58
C SER A 603 19.18 9.65 -13.51
N TYR A 604 18.65 9.22 -12.36
CA TYR A 604 18.16 7.87 -12.09
C TYR A 604 16.68 7.71 -12.48
N SER A 605 15.87 8.77 -12.43
CA SER A 605 14.45 8.74 -12.84
C SER A 605 14.26 8.61 -14.36
N GLU A 606 15.28 8.95 -15.14
CA GLU A 606 15.25 8.87 -16.60
C GLU A 606 15.76 7.54 -17.17
N THR A 607 16.41 6.71 -16.35
CA THR A 607 16.75 5.30 -16.64
C THR A 607 15.60 4.39 -16.26
#